data_AF-A0A2V9BYG3-F1
#
_entry.id   AF-A0A2V9BYG3-F1
#
_cell.length_a   1.000
_cell.length_b   1.000
_cell.length_c   1.000
_cell.angle_alpha   90.00
_cell.angle_beta   90.00
_cell.angle_gamma   90.00
#
_symmetry.space_group_name_H-M   'P 1'
#
loop_
_entity.id
_entity.type
_entity.pdbx_description
1 polymer ?
#
loop_
_entity_poly.entity_id
_entity_poly.type
_entity_poly.pdbx_seq_one_letter_code
_entity_poly.pdbx_strand_id
1 'polypeptide(L)'
;MLICCLGVMTFLVGTAIAQEPTKPEAAPKLPADMPLLSANSNPNDENALPQRTKRTRQARHTTKREQSERAEGEQRFRENCGRCHQPPHKFPPRVMAAAIRHMRVRAMLTDEDMRLILKYMTQ
;
A
#
# COMPACT_ATOMS: atom_id res chain seq x y z
N MET A 1 46.69 -9.62 26.87
CA MET A 1 45.56 -10.51 26.53
C MET A 1 44.71 -9.86 25.44
N LEU A 2 45.27 -9.23 24.40
CA LEU A 2 45.94 -9.85 23.25
C LEU A 2 45.31 -11.20 22.86
N ILE A 3 44.55 -11.18 21.75
CA ILE A 3 44.46 -12.25 20.76
C ILE A 3 43.91 -13.58 21.29
N CYS A 4 42.59 -13.75 21.16
CA CYS A 4 42.01 -15.06 20.86
C CYS A 4 40.94 -14.87 19.76
N CYS A 5 41.44 -14.54 18.57
CA CYS A 5 41.02 -15.10 17.28
C CYS A 5 39.50 -15.17 17.02
N LEU A 6 38.85 -14.24 16.32
CA LEU A 6 39.01 -13.97 14.87
C LEU A 6 39.50 -15.19 14.06
N GLY A 7 38.60 -15.74 13.24
CA GLY A 7 38.76 -16.99 12.50
C GLY A 7 37.90 -18.04 13.20
N VAL A 8 36.75 -18.45 12.67
CA VAL A 8 36.67 -19.38 11.54
C VAL A 8 35.28 -19.20 10.89
N MET A 9 35.29 -18.70 9.64
CA MET A 9 34.33 -18.99 8.56
C MET A 9 32.91 -18.41 8.67
N THR A 10 32.58 -17.31 7.99
CA THR A 10 32.12 -17.35 6.59
C THR A 10 31.45 -18.67 6.20
N PHE A 11 30.29 -18.98 6.78
CA PHE A 11 29.36 -19.94 6.19
C PHE A 11 28.31 -19.18 5.36
N LEU A 12 28.74 -18.83 4.15
CA LEU A 12 27.88 -18.71 2.99
C LEU A 12 27.17 -20.05 2.78
N VAL A 13 25.97 -20.21 3.34
CA VAL A 13 25.03 -21.25 2.89
C VAL A 13 23.98 -20.56 2.04
N GLY A 14 24.31 -20.42 0.76
CA GLY A 14 23.35 -20.11 -0.29
C GLY A 14 22.40 -21.29 -0.45
N THR A 15 21.14 -21.08 -0.08
CA THR A 15 20.04 -21.93 -0.56
C THR A 15 19.52 -21.30 -1.85
N ALA A 16 20.08 -21.79 -2.95
CA ALA A 16 19.55 -21.56 -4.28
C ALA A 16 18.15 -22.20 -4.36
N ILE A 17 17.10 -21.40 -4.24
CA ILE A 17 15.78 -21.78 -4.73
C ILE A 17 15.75 -21.51 -6.23
N ALA A 18 15.89 -22.59 -6.99
CA ALA A 18 15.68 -22.62 -8.42
C ALA A 18 14.30 -22.05 -8.77
N GLN A 19 14.28 -20.99 -9.59
CA GLN A 19 13.08 -20.56 -10.29
C GLN A 19 12.91 -21.47 -11.51
N GLU A 20 11.83 -22.23 -11.57
CA GLU A 20 11.45 -22.95 -12.78
C GLU A 20 10.92 -21.96 -13.82
N PRO A 21 11.41 -22.00 -15.09
CA PRO A 21 10.89 -21.14 -16.15
C PRO A 21 9.51 -21.63 -16.59
N THR A 22 8.46 -20.97 -16.13
CA THR A 22 7.13 -21.11 -16.74
C THR A 22 7.10 -20.39 -18.08
N LYS A 23 7.01 -21.23 -19.11
CA LYS A 23 6.74 -20.98 -20.53
C LYS A 23 5.89 -19.72 -20.83
N PRO A 24 6.28 -18.88 -21.81
CA PRO A 24 5.48 -17.75 -22.26
C PRO A 24 4.37 -18.26 -23.19
N GLU A 25 3.11 -18.06 -22.78
CA GLU A 25 1.97 -18.30 -23.66
C GLU A 25 1.16 -17.01 -23.86
N ALA A 26 1.30 -16.51 -25.09
CA ALA A 26 0.32 -15.80 -25.89
C ALA A 26 -0.44 -14.60 -25.29
N ALA A 27 -0.08 -13.42 -25.80
CA ALA A 27 -0.95 -12.27 -25.88
C ALA A 27 -2.21 -12.59 -26.74
N PRO A 28 -3.39 -12.11 -26.32
CA PRO A 28 -4.49 -11.85 -27.24
C PRO A 28 -4.67 -10.35 -27.43
N LYS A 29 -4.27 -9.90 -28.63
CA LYS A 29 -4.94 -8.93 -29.51
C LYS A 29 -5.74 -7.80 -28.84
N LEU A 30 -5.21 -6.59 -29.03
CA LEU A 30 -5.98 -5.34 -29.12
C LEU A 30 -7.28 -5.55 -29.93
N PRO A 31 -8.40 -5.03 -29.46
CA PRO A 31 -9.31 -4.29 -30.30
C PRO A 31 -8.94 -2.80 -30.21
N ALA A 32 -8.50 -2.28 -31.35
CA ALA A 32 -8.68 -0.89 -31.68
C ALA A 32 -10.17 -0.58 -31.54
N ASP A 33 -10.50 0.44 -30.74
CA ASP A 33 -11.62 1.34 -30.97
C ASP A 33 -11.41 2.56 -30.06
N MET A 34 -10.76 3.56 -30.65
CA MET A 34 -10.85 4.95 -30.22
C MET A 34 -12.27 5.44 -30.52
N PRO A 35 -13.04 5.91 -29.55
CA PRO A 35 -13.84 7.09 -29.77
C PRO A 35 -12.91 8.27 -29.49
N LEU A 36 -12.54 8.99 -30.56
CA LEU A 36 -12.22 10.41 -30.46
C LEU A 36 -13.40 11.09 -29.76
N LEU A 37 -13.35 11.18 -28.43
CA LEU A 37 -14.19 12.11 -27.69
C LEU A 37 -13.62 13.51 -27.91
N SER A 38 -13.99 14.02 -29.08
CA SER A 38 -14.31 15.41 -29.37
C SER A 38 -13.88 16.38 -28.28
N ALA A 39 -12.74 17.03 -28.49
CA ALA A 39 -12.46 18.30 -27.85
C ALA A 39 -13.52 19.30 -28.38
N ASN A 40 -14.65 19.39 -27.69
CA ASN A 40 -15.57 20.50 -27.86
C ASN A 40 -14.89 21.72 -27.23
N SER A 41 -14.05 22.40 -28.01
CA SER A 41 -13.45 23.67 -27.64
C SER A 41 -14.54 24.73 -27.68
N ASN A 42 -15.20 24.90 -26.53
CA ASN A 42 -16.05 26.05 -26.28
C ASN A 42 -15.13 27.27 -26.10
N PRO A 43 -15.21 28.32 -26.93
CA PRO A 43 -14.19 29.37 -26.99
C PRO A 43 -14.21 30.37 -25.83
N ASN A 44 -14.80 30.01 -24.68
CA ASN A 44 -14.93 30.90 -23.51
C ASN A 44 -13.94 30.57 -22.37
N ASP A 45 -12.86 29.84 -22.65
CA ASP A 45 -11.95 29.28 -21.64
C ASP A 45 -10.68 30.12 -21.35
N GLU A 46 -10.68 31.42 -21.66
CA GLU A 46 -9.50 32.29 -21.41
C GLU A 46 -9.26 32.58 -19.91
N ASN A 47 -10.15 32.16 -19.00
CA ASN A 47 -10.03 32.38 -17.55
C ASN A 47 -9.87 31.10 -16.69
N ALA A 48 -9.72 29.91 -17.30
CA ALA A 48 -9.75 28.61 -16.57
C ALA A 48 -8.37 28.02 -16.19
N LEU A 49 -7.28 28.56 -16.73
CA LEU A 49 -5.93 28.00 -16.57
C LEU A 49 -5.34 28.04 -15.14
N PRO A 50 -5.58 29.06 -14.29
CA PRO A 50 -4.99 29.08 -12.95
C PRO A 50 -5.70 28.14 -11.97
N GLN A 51 -6.95 27.75 -12.23
CA GLN A 51 -7.73 26.88 -11.35
C GLN A 51 -7.50 25.39 -11.66
N ARG A 52 -7.35 25.03 -12.94
CA ARG A 52 -7.12 23.65 -13.37
C ARG A 52 -5.80 23.10 -12.83
N THR A 53 -4.72 23.88 -12.90
CA THR A 53 -3.39 23.50 -12.41
C THR A 53 -3.35 23.30 -10.88
N LYS A 54 -4.04 24.17 -10.13
CA LYS A 54 -4.21 24.05 -8.67
C LYS A 54 -4.96 22.76 -8.30
N ARG A 55 -6.07 22.45 -8.98
CA ARG A 55 -6.88 21.25 -8.72
C ARG A 55 -6.09 19.96 -8.97
N THR A 56 -5.31 19.89 -10.06
CA THR A 56 -4.45 18.73 -10.35
C THR A 56 -3.31 18.56 -9.34
N ARG A 57 -2.69 19.65 -8.87
CA ARG A 57 -1.64 19.58 -7.84
C ARG A 57 -2.21 19.11 -6.50
N GLN A 58 -3.38 19.62 -6.12
CA GLN A 58 -4.09 19.20 -4.91
C GLN A 58 -4.45 17.71 -4.97
N ALA A 59 -5.03 17.25 -6.08
CA ALA A 59 -5.37 15.83 -6.27
C ALA A 59 -4.12 14.92 -6.19
N ARG A 60 -3.00 15.30 -6.79
CA ARG A 60 -1.75 14.51 -6.68
C ARG A 60 -1.19 14.49 -5.26
N HIS A 61 -1.32 15.59 -4.53
CA HIS A 61 -0.88 15.67 -3.14
C HIS A 61 -1.75 14.79 -2.23
N THR A 62 -3.07 14.76 -2.44
CA THR A 62 -3.97 13.89 -1.66
C THR A 62 -3.68 12.42 -1.93
N THR A 63 -3.48 12.01 -3.19
CA THR A 63 -3.18 10.60 -3.51
C THR A 63 -1.84 10.14 -2.90
N LYS A 64 -0.82 11.00 -2.91
CA LYS A 64 0.48 10.68 -2.28
C LYS A 64 0.32 10.50 -0.77
N ARG A 65 -0.45 11.36 -0.10
CA ARG A 65 -0.73 11.25 1.34
C ARG A 65 -1.56 10.01 1.67
N GLU A 66 -2.53 9.67 0.84
CA GLU A 66 -3.34 8.46 1.02
C GLU A 66 -2.49 7.20 0.91
N GLN A 67 -1.57 7.15 -0.06
CA GLN A 67 -0.62 6.05 -0.24
C GLN A 67 0.33 5.95 0.95
N SER A 68 0.87 7.07 1.46
CA SER A 68 1.75 7.03 2.63
C SER A 68 1.02 6.55 3.88
N GLU A 69 -0.20 7.02 4.13
CA GLU A 69 -1.02 6.55 5.25
C GLU A 69 -1.39 5.06 5.12
N ARG A 70 -1.60 4.57 3.88
CA ARG A 70 -1.86 3.14 3.65
C ARG A 70 -0.63 2.29 3.96
N ALA A 71 0.55 2.71 3.50
CA ALA A 71 1.81 2.01 3.77
C ALA A 71 2.15 2.02 5.27
N GLU A 72 1.89 3.13 5.96
CA GLU A 72 2.10 3.23 7.41
C GLU A 72 1.11 2.34 8.18
N GLY A 73 -0.16 2.31 7.76
CA GLY A 73 -1.16 1.40 8.33
C GLY A 73 -0.81 -0.08 8.14
N GLU A 74 -0.26 -0.44 6.99
CA GLU A 74 0.23 -1.79 6.73
C GLU A 74 1.42 -2.17 7.63
N GLN A 75 2.37 -1.24 7.82
CA GLN A 75 3.50 -1.45 8.72
C GLN A 75 3.02 -1.68 10.16
N ARG A 76 2.17 -0.79 10.67
CA ARG A 76 1.62 -0.88 12.03
C ARG A 76 0.77 -2.15 12.21
N PHE A 77 0.06 -2.60 11.17
CA PHE A 77 -0.66 -3.87 11.17
C PHE A 77 0.30 -5.05 11.34
N ARG A 78 1.42 -5.10 10.60
CA ARG A 78 2.42 -6.18 10.74
C ARG A 78 3.07 -6.22 12.12
N GLU A 79 3.30 -5.05 12.71
CA GLU A 79 3.96 -4.94 14.02
C GLU A 79 3.05 -5.34 15.18
N ASN A 80 1.76 -5.03 15.09
CA ASN A 80 0.85 -5.13 16.23
C ASN A 80 -0.19 -6.25 16.10
N CYS A 81 -0.56 -6.66 14.89
CA CYS A 81 -1.54 -7.72 14.64
C CYS A 81 -0.85 -9.07 14.41
N GLY A 82 -1.60 -10.18 14.57
CA GLY A 82 -1.08 -11.52 14.29
C GLY A 82 -0.23 -12.15 15.39
N ARG A 83 0.20 -11.36 16.38
CA ARG A 83 1.04 -11.81 17.50
C ARG A 83 0.35 -12.79 18.45
N CYS A 84 -0.94 -12.56 18.70
CA CYS A 84 -1.69 -13.33 19.69
C CYS A 84 -2.69 -14.32 19.06
N HIS A 85 -3.17 -14.01 17.86
CA HIS A 85 -4.08 -14.85 17.08
C HIS A 85 -4.00 -14.42 15.62
N GLN A 86 -4.50 -15.27 14.72
CA GLN A 86 -4.62 -14.91 13.31
C GLN A 86 -5.47 -13.63 13.15
N PRO A 87 -5.01 -12.61 12.41
CA PRO A 87 -5.80 -11.42 12.16
C PRO A 87 -7.11 -11.77 11.43
N PRO A 88 -8.21 -11.06 11.69
CA PRO A 88 -9.45 -11.31 11.00
C PRO A 88 -9.31 -11.08 9.49
N HIS A 89 -10.03 -11.88 8.70
CA HIS A 89 -10.21 -11.63 7.27
C HIS A 89 -11.00 -10.32 7.04
N LYS A 90 -11.13 -9.90 5.77
CA LYS A 90 -11.86 -8.67 5.43
C LYS A 90 -13.30 -8.72 5.93
N PHE A 91 -13.62 -7.87 6.89
CA PHE A 91 -14.99 -7.60 7.33
C PHE A 91 -15.51 -6.30 6.71
N PRO A 92 -16.85 -6.10 6.70
CA PRO A 92 -17.42 -4.79 6.42
C PRO A 92 -16.80 -3.71 7.33
N PRO A 93 -16.56 -2.48 6.84
CA PRO A 93 -15.81 -1.46 7.57
C PRO A 93 -16.31 -1.17 9.00
N ARG A 94 -17.63 -1.26 9.22
CA ARG A 94 -18.23 -1.06 10.55
C ARG A 94 -17.81 -2.12 11.57
N VAL A 95 -17.77 -3.39 11.14
CA VAL A 95 -17.37 -4.52 11.98
C VAL A 95 -15.87 -4.45 12.24
N MET A 96 -15.07 -4.12 11.22
CA MET A 96 -13.62 -3.92 11.39
C MET A 96 -13.31 -2.80 12.38
N ALA A 97 -14.05 -1.68 12.33
CA ALA A 97 -13.88 -0.59 13.29
C ALA A 97 -14.17 -1.02 14.73
N ALA A 98 -15.19 -1.87 14.96
CA ALA A 98 -15.48 -2.40 16.29
C ALA A 98 -14.36 -3.33 16.77
N ALA A 99 -13.88 -4.23 15.92
CA ALA A 99 -12.78 -5.13 16.24
C ALA A 99 -11.49 -4.35 16.60
N ILE A 100 -11.11 -3.37 15.78
CA ILE A 100 -9.89 -2.57 15.99
C ILE A 100 -10.00 -1.68 17.24
N ARG A 101 -11.19 -1.14 17.57
CA ARG A 101 -11.41 -0.45 18.85
C ARG A 101 -11.19 -1.37 20.05
N HIS A 102 -11.66 -2.61 19.99
CA HIS A 102 -11.40 -3.60 21.05
C HIS A 102 -9.91 -3.95 21.13
N MET A 103 -9.25 -4.12 19.97
CA MET A 103 -7.82 -4.41 19.89
C MET A 103 -6.94 -3.26 20.34
N ARG A 104 -7.42 -2.00 20.32
CA ARG A 104 -6.66 -0.86 20.84
C ARG A 104 -6.16 -1.11 22.27
N VAL A 105 -7.04 -1.57 23.14
CA VAL A 105 -6.68 -1.85 24.54
C VAL A 105 -5.88 -3.15 24.65
N ARG A 106 -6.23 -4.18 23.88
CA ARG A 106 -5.62 -5.52 24.02
C ARG A 106 -4.24 -5.64 23.39
N ALA A 107 -4.00 -4.93 22.29
CA ALA A 107 -2.74 -4.90 21.56
C ALA A 107 -1.93 -3.62 21.84
N MET A 108 -2.38 -2.79 22.81
CA MET A 108 -1.74 -1.55 23.21
C MET A 108 -1.49 -0.58 22.04
N LEU A 109 -2.48 -0.46 21.15
CA LEU A 109 -2.41 0.44 20.02
C LEU A 109 -2.59 1.89 20.49
N THR A 110 -1.78 2.80 19.97
CA THR A 110 -2.04 4.24 20.09
C THR A 110 -3.30 4.63 19.30
N ASP A 111 -3.81 5.84 19.54
CA ASP A 111 -4.90 6.39 18.71
C ASP A 111 -4.54 6.42 17.22
N GLU A 112 -3.27 6.72 16.92
CA GLU A 112 -2.78 6.80 15.55
C GLU A 112 -2.62 5.42 14.91
N ASP A 113 -2.16 4.42 15.68
CA ASP A 113 -2.12 3.02 15.22
C ASP A 113 -3.52 2.55 14.85
N MET A 114 -4.48 2.76 15.73
CA MET A 114 -5.88 2.39 15.51
C MET A 114 -6.42 3.00 14.21
N ARG A 115 -6.17 4.30 13.98
CA ARG A 115 -6.64 5.02 12.79
C ARG A 115 -6.02 4.46 11.50
N LEU A 116 -4.70 4.30 11.48
CA LEU A 116 -3.96 3.86 10.29
C LEU A 116 -4.22 2.39 9.96
N ILE A 117 -4.25 1.52 10.98
CA ILE A 117 -4.59 0.10 10.80
C ILE A 117 -6.01 -0.05 10.28
N LEU A 118 -6.99 0.67 10.85
CA LEU A 118 -8.37 0.62 10.37
C LEU A 118 -8.46 1.08 8.91
N LYS A 119 -7.76 2.17 8.56
CA LYS A 119 -7.69 2.68 7.20
C LYS A 119 -7.05 1.66 6.24
N TYR A 120 -6.03 0.93 6.65
CA TYR A 120 -5.42 -0.14 5.86
C TYR A 120 -6.38 -1.32 5.63
N MET A 121 -7.10 -1.75 6.68
CA MET A 121 -7.95 -2.94 6.64
C MET A 121 -9.30 -2.73 5.94
N THR A 122 -9.69 -1.49 5.65
CA THR A 122 -11.01 -1.13 5.08
C THR A 122 -10.95 -0.54 3.68
N GLN A 123 -9.75 -0.43 3.10
CA GLN A 123 -9.51 -0.10 1.68
C GLN A 123 -9.09 -1.33 0.86
#